data_AF-A0A533T9G0-F1
#
_entry.id   AF-A0A533T9G0-F1
#
_cell.length_a   1.000
_cell.length_b   1.000
_cell.length_c   1.000
_cell.angle_alpha   90.00
_cell.angle_beta   90.00
_cell.angle_gamma   90.00
#
_symmetry.space_group_name_H-M   'P 1'
#
loop_
_entity.id
_entity.type
_entity.pdbx_description
1 polymer ?
#
loop_
_entity_poly.entity_id
_entity_poly.type
_entity_poly.pdbx_seq_one_letter_code
_entity_poly.pdbx_strand_id
1 'polypeptide(L)'
;MQAKLLILYSEEVDPDFRSNLQTIKELRDAFDHLMRIVIERFGRDPSVIGDMAGPEYCKINLQKAIGHVYRAAFDALDGTVMSLREKIINSLDAFPLEAVKDILPEYWDIRIKLEELNEHIGEHRAKKDIGNNIGEVYDRFIKDVEILKSFHKKLLTASPALTEYISKQGKIQDSSTNRQIIIAIIGAVVGGLIVAAYMALVSAH
;
A
#
# COMPACT_ATOMS: atom_id res chain seq x y z
N MET A 1 -7.78 -21.60 -6.18
CA MET A 1 -8.26 -20.20 -6.21
C MET A 1 -8.80 -19.83 -4.83
N GLN A 2 -8.29 -18.76 -4.21
CA GLN A 2 -8.66 -18.32 -2.86
C GLN A 2 -9.40 -16.95 -2.91
N ALA A 3 -10.33 -16.79 -3.85
CA ALA A 3 -10.98 -15.50 -4.15
C ALA A 3 -11.54 -14.81 -2.89
N LYS A 4 -12.24 -15.55 -2.02
CA LYS A 4 -12.80 -15.03 -0.77
C LYS A 4 -11.75 -14.36 0.12
N LEU A 5 -10.59 -15.00 0.31
CA LEU A 5 -9.53 -14.47 1.18
C LEU A 5 -8.98 -13.16 0.63
N LEU A 6 -8.76 -13.10 -0.68
CA LEU A 6 -8.24 -11.91 -1.36
C LEU A 6 -9.21 -10.73 -1.28
N ILE A 7 -10.51 -11.01 -1.44
CA ILE A 7 -11.56 -9.99 -1.35
C ILE A 7 -11.64 -9.42 0.06
N LEU A 8 -11.70 -10.26 1.08
CA LEU A 8 -11.71 -9.82 2.48
C LEU A 8 -10.47 -9.02 2.84
N TYR A 9 -9.30 -9.44 2.36
CA TYR A 9 -8.07 -8.70 2.59
C TYR A 9 -8.08 -7.34 1.89
N SER A 10 -8.58 -7.28 0.66
CA SER A 10 -8.75 -6.02 -0.07
C SER A 10 -9.66 -5.03 0.67
N GLU A 11 -10.75 -5.53 1.26
CA GLU A 11 -11.65 -4.74 2.11
C GLU A 11 -10.97 -4.23 3.39
N GLU A 12 -10.12 -5.04 4.01
CA GLU A 12 -9.39 -4.67 5.23
C GLU A 12 -8.35 -3.57 4.97
N VAL A 13 -7.65 -3.63 3.83
CA VAL A 13 -6.61 -2.64 3.51
C VAL A 13 -7.18 -1.35 2.91
N ASP A 14 -8.37 -1.39 2.33
CA ASP A 14 -9.10 -0.23 1.78
C ASP A 14 -10.36 0.10 2.60
N PRO A 15 -10.22 0.81 3.73
CA PRO A 15 -11.36 1.11 4.61
C PRO A 15 -12.43 2.01 3.97
N ASP A 16 -12.08 2.71 2.88
CA ASP A 16 -13.02 3.54 2.13
C ASP A 16 -13.76 2.76 1.02
N PHE A 17 -13.46 1.45 0.87
CA PHE A 17 -14.06 0.55 -0.11
C PHE A 17 -13.99 1.05 -1.56
N ARG A 18 -13.01 1.90 -1.89
CA ARG A 18 -12.87 2.56 -3.20
C ARG A 18 -12.69 1.53 -4.33
N SER A 19 -12.05 0.39 -4.05
CA SER A 19 -11.81 -0.67 -5.05
C SER A 19 -12.86 -1.79 -5.08
N ASN A 20 -13.89 -1.78 -4.23
CA ASN A 20 -14.76 -2.96 -4.03
C ASN A 20 -16.00 -3.03 -4.92
N LEU A 21 -16.41 -1.92 -5.55
CA LEU A 21 -17.62 -1.91 -6.40
C LEU A 21 -17.54 -2.90 -7.57
N GLN A 22 -16.37 -2.96 -8.23
CA GLN A 22 -16.16 -3.86 -9.36
C GLN A 22 -16.11 -5.33 -8.91
N THR A 23 -15.45 -5.62 -7.79
CA THR A 23 -15.45 -6.95 -7.15
C THR A 23 -16.86 -7.43 -6.84
N ILE A 24 -17.70 -6.59 -6.23
CA ILE A 24 -19.09 -6.91 -5.89
C ILE A 24 -19.93 -7.17 -7.15
N LYS A 25 -19.73 -6.35 -8.19
CA LYS A 25 -20.41 -6.54 -9.48
C LYS A 25 -20.06 -7.90 -10.09
N GLU A 26 -18.78 -8.25 -10.16
CA GLU A 26 -18.35 -9.53 -10.73
C GLU A 26 -18.88 -10.72 -9.90
N LEU A 27 -18.91 -10.62 -8.57
CA LEU A 27 -19.56 -11.65 -7.75
C LEU A 27 -21.05 -11.78 -8.05
N ARG A 28 -21.78 -10.66 -8.18
CA ARG A 28 -23.20 -10.67 -8.55
C ARG A 28 -23.40 -11.37 -9.90
N ASP A 29 -22.62 -11.00 -10.91
CA ASP A 29 -22.71 -11.60 -12.25
C ASP A 29 -22.39 -13.11 -12.20
N ALA A 30 -21.44 -13.53 -11.36
CA ALA A 30 -21.17 -14.96 -11.11
C ALA A 30 -22.40 -15.67 -10.52
N PHE A 31 -23.04 -15.06 -9.51
CA PHE A 31 -24.24 -15.60 -8.88
C PHE A 31 -25.43 -15.66 -9.86
N ASP A 32 -25.60 -14.65 -10.71
CA ASP A 32 -26.64 -14.66 -11.75
C ASP A 32 -26.47 -15.83 -12.72
N HIS A 33 -25.24 -16.12 -13.13
CA HIS A 33 -24.94 -17.30 -13.95
C HIS A 33 -25.23 -18.61 -13.22
N LEU A 34 -24.89 -18.71 -11.93
CA LEU A 34 -25.24 -19.89 -11.12
C LEU A 34 -26.76 -20.05 -10.99
N MET A 35 -27.50 -18.96 -10.78
CA MET A 35 -28.95 -18.99 -10.68
C MET A 35 -29.61 -19.44 -11.99
N ARG A 36 -29.07 -19.07 -13.15
CA ARG A 36 -29.54 -19.62 -14.45
C ARG A 36 -29.39 -21.13 -14.53
N ILE A 37 -28.30 -21.69 -13.99
CA ILE A 37 -28.12 -23.15 -13.92
C ILE A 37 -29.15 -23.79 -12.98
N VAL A 38 -29.39 -23.17 -11.82
CA VAL A 38 -30.38 -23.66 -10.86
C VAL A 38 -31.78 -23.66 -11.48
N ILE A 39 -32.15 -22.57 -12.16
CA ILE A 39 -33.44 -22.45 -12.85
C ILE A 39 -33.54 -23.50 -13.96
N GLU A 40 -32.50 -23.71 -14.76
CA GLU A 40 -32.49 -24.76 -15.79
C GLU A 40 -32.66 -26.18 -15.22
N ARG A 41 -32.01 -26.47 -14.09
CA ARG A 41 -31.97 -27.84 -13.53
C ARG A 41 -33.17 -28.17 -12.66
N PHE A 42 -33.78 -27.16 -12.03
CA PHE A 42 -34.80 -27.34 -11.00
C PHE A 42 -36.05 -26.48 -11.23
N GLY A 43 -35.94 -25.40 -12.00
CA GLY A 43 -37.05 -24.54 -12.36
C GLY A 43 -37.89 -25.19 -13.44
N ARG A 44 -39.20 -25.35 -13.17
CA ARG A 44 -40.18 -25.87 -14.14
C ARG A 44 -40.73 -24.78 -15.06
N ASP A 45 -39.97 -23.69 -15.28
CA ASP A 45 -40.44 -22.52 -16.03
C ASP A 45 -39.68 -22.39 -17.37
N PRO A 46 -40.28 -22.84 -18.48
CA PRO A 46 -39.70 -22.75 -19.82
C PRO A 46 -39.48 -21.30 -20.30
N SER A 47 -40.15 -20.31 -19.70
CA SER A 47 -40.08 -18.91 -20.14
C SER A 47 -38.73 -18.23 -19.84
N VAL A 48 -37.94 -18.79 -18.93
CA VAL A 48 -36.67 -18.20 -18.47
C VAL A 48 -35.46 -18.69 -19.27
N ILE A 49 -35.53 -19.88 -19.86
CA ILE A 49 -34.37 -20.58 -20.44
C ILE A 49 -34.26 -20.36 -21.96
N GLY A 50 -35.39 -20.14 -22.65
CA GLY A 50 -35.42 -20.02 -24.11
C GLY A 50 -34.91 -21.28 -24.83
N ASP A 51 -34.54 -21.14 -26.11
CA ASP A 51 -34.22 -22.28 -26.99
C ASP A 51 -32.87 -22.97 -26.70
N MET A 52 -32.05 -22.44 -25.77
CA MET A 52 -30.77 -23.04 -25.36
C MET A 52 -30.91 -23.84 -24.06
N ALA A 53 -31.95 -24.64 -23.89
CA ALA A 53 -32.05 -25.52 -22.72
C ALA A 53 -31.07 -26.72 -22.82
N GLY A 54 -30.64 -27.26 -21.68
CA GLY A 54 -29.91 -28.52 -21.58
C GLY A 54 -28.47 -28.44 -21.06
N PRO A 55 -27.75 -29.58 -21.07
CA PRO A 55 -26.44 -29.71 -20.43
C PRO A 55 -25.36 -28.71 -20.90
N GLU A 56 -25.35 -28.35 -22.19
CA GLU A 56 -24.37 -27.41 -22.73
C GLU A 56 -24.60 -25.99 -22.22
N TYR A 57 -25.86 -25.58 -22.02
CA TYR A 57 -26.18 -24.29 -21.41
C TYR A 57 -25.72 -24.20 -19.96
N CYS A 58 -25.92 -25.27 -19.18
CA CYS A 58 -25.40 -25.34 -17.82
C CYS A 58 -23.88 -25.20 -17.81
N LYS A 59 -23.19 -25.87 -18.73
CA LYS A 59 -21.73 -25.82 -18.86
C LYS A 59 -21.23 -24.42 -19.24
N ILE A 60 -21.87 -23.75 -20.21
CA ILE A 60 -21.53 -22.37 -20.60
C ILE A 60 -21.71 -21.41 -19.42
N ASN A 61 -22.84 -21.48 -18.71
CA ASN A 61 -23.08 -20.61 -17.56
C ASN A 61 -22.11 -20.91 -16.41
N LEU A 62 -21.74 -22.18 -16.21
CA LEU A 62 -20.74 -22.54 -15.19
C LEU A 62 -19.37 -21.95 -15.53
N GLN A 63 -18.94 -22.06 -16.79
CA GLN A 63 -17.69 -21.43 -17.26
C GLN A 63 -17.72 -19.91 -17.09
N LYS A 64 -18.85 -19.26 -17.40
CA LYS A 64 -19.02 -17.82 -17.18
C LYS A 64 -18.93 -17.46 -15.70
N ALA A 65 -19.63 -18.19 -14.83
CA ALA A 65 -19.57 -17.97 -13.38
C ALA A 65 -18.14 -18.07 -12.84
N ILE A 66 -17.38 -19.09 -13.26
CA ILE A 66 -15.97 -19.23 -12.90
C ILE A 66 -15.15 -18.02 -13.40
N GLY A 67 -15.35 -17.59 -14.64
CA GLY A 67 -14.70 -16.40 -15.19
C GLY A 67 -14.96 -15.14 -14.37
N HIS A 68 -16.20 -14.91 -13.95
CA HIS A 68 -16.56 -13.80 -13.07
C HIS A 68 -15.89 -13.89 -11.70
N VAL A 69 -15.78 -15.08 -11.09
CA VAL A 69 -15.05 -15.25 -9.82
C VAL A 69 -13.56 -14.92 -9.98
N TYR A 70 -12.93 -15.30 -11.09
CA TYR A 70 -11.55 -14.89 -11.39
C TYR A 70 -11.44 -13.38 -11.54
N ARG A 71 -12.34 -12.73 -12.27
CA ARG A 71 -12.32 -11.26 -12.42
C ARG A 71 -12.48 -10.56 -11.08
N ALA A 72 -13.42 -11.00 -10.23
CA ALA A 72 -13.57 -10.49 -8.87
C ALA A 72 -12.28 -10.64 -8.05
N ALA A 73 -11.59 -11.78 -8.15
CA ALA A 73 -10.35 -12.01 -7.44
C ALA A 73 -9.20 -11.11 -7.96
N PHE A 74 -9.12 -10.89 -9.27
CA PHE A 74 -8.17 -9.95 -9.87
C PHE A 74 -8.45 -8.50 -9.47
N ASP A 75 -9.72 -8.09 -9.46
CA ASP A 75 -10.12 -6.75 -9.02
C ASP A 75 -9.78 -6.51 -7.54
N ALA A 76 -9.95 -7.53 -6.68
CA ALA A 76 -9.51 -7.45 -5.29
C ALA A 76 -7.98 -7.37 -5.13
N LEU A 77 -7.21 -8.11 -5.94
CA LEU A 77 -5.74 -8.00 -5.95
C LEU A 77 -5.31 -6.59 -6.39
N ASP A 78 -5.94 -6.05 -7.43
CA ASP A 78 -5.67 -4.70 -7.92
C ASP A 78 -5.98 -3.63 -6.87
N GLY A 79 -7.11 -3.73 -6.20
CA GLY A 79 -7.45 -2.88 -5.07
C GLY A 79 -6.42 -2.94 -3.96
N THR A 80 -6.06 -4.16 -3.56
CA THR A 80 -5.04 -4.43 -2.54
C THR A 80 -3.71 -3.77 -2.87
N VAL A 81 -3.23 -3.91 -4.11
CA VAL A 81 -2.00 -3.27 -4.58
C VAL A 81 -2.08 -1.76 -4.41
N MET A 82 -3.17 -1.14 -4.89
CA MET A 82 -3.30 0.31 -4.87
C MET A 82 -3.27 0.83 -3.43
N SER A 83 -4.03 0.21 -2.53
CA SER A 83 -4.07 0.61 -1.12
C SER A 83 -2.74 0.37 -0.40
N LEU A 84 -2.08 -0.77 -0.64
CA LEU A 84 -0.77 -1.04 -0.03
C LEU A 84 0.30 -0.06 -0.52
N ARG A 85 0.32 0.26 -1.83
CA ARG A 85 1.26 1.24 -2.39
C ARG A 85 1.06 2.62 -1.77
N GLU A 86 -0.18 3.08 -1.68
CA GLU A 86 -0.50 4.37 -1.05
C GLU A 86 -0.02 4.39 0.41
N LYS A 87 -0.32 3.34 1.18
CA LYS A 87 0.13 3.23 2.58
C LYS A 87 1.65 3.21 2.72
N ILE A 88 2.34 2.48 1.84
CA ILE A 88 3.81 2.41 1.82
C ILE A 88 4.41 3.79 1.53
N ILE A 89 3.93 4.48 0.49
CA ILE A 89 4.41 5.81 0.11
C ILE A 89 4.15 6.81 1.25
N ASN A 90 2.92 6.85 1.78
CA ASN A 90 2.56 7.74 2.89
C ASN A 90 3.41 7.46 4.14
N SER A 91 3.73 6.19 4.42
CA SER A 91 4.60 5.83 5.54
C SER A 91 6.05 6.28 5.33
N LEU A 92 6.55 6.21 4.10
CA LEU A 92 7.90 6.68 3.76
C LEU A 92 8.01 8.20 3.78
N ASP A 93 7.00 8.90 3.26
CA ASP A 93 6.99 10.37 3.17
C ASP A 93 6.72 11.05 4.53
N ALA A 94 6.21 10.30 5.52
CA ALA A 94 6.02 10.78 6.88
C ALA A 94 7.33 11.00 7.65
N PHE A 95 8.46 10.49 7.15
CA PHE A 95 9.75 10.55 7.82
C PHE A 95 10.85 11.11 6.91
N PRO A 96 11.84 11.85 7.46
CA PRO A 96 13.01 12.26 6.68
C PRO A 96 13.76 11.06 6.11
N LEU A 97 14.22 11.18 4.87
CA LEU A 97 14.88 10.10 4.14
C LEU A 97 16.10 9.54 4.89
N GLU A 98 16.84 10.40 5.58
CA GLU A 98 18.01 10.03 6.38
C GLU A 98 17.62 9.11 7.53
N ALA A 99 16.54 9.43 8.24
CA ALA A 99 16.03 8.59 9.32
C ALA A 99 15.55 7.23 8.81
N VAL A 100 14.90 7.22 7.65
CA VAL A 100 14.44 5.97 7.01
C VAL A 100 15.63 5.09 6.61
N LYS A 101 16.68 5.64 6.01
CA LYS A 101 17.88 4.89 5.62
C LYS A 101 18.63 4.30 6.80
N ASP A 102 18.70 5.03 7.91
CA ASP A 102 19.42 4.60 9.11
C ASP A 102 18.69 3.45 9.83
N ILE A 103 17.36 3.48 9.87
CA ILE A 103 16.54 2.47 10.58
C ILE A 103 16.15 1.30 9.66
N LEU A 104 16.03 1.55 8.36
CA LEU A 104 15.65 0.56 7.35
C LEU A 104 16.71 0.51 6.24
N PRO A 105 17.81 -0.24 6.45
CA PRO A 105 18.92 -0.33 5.49
C PRO A 105 18.48 -0.82 4.10
N GLU A 106 17.45 -1.66 4.03
CA GLU A 106 16.88 -2.16 2.77
C GLU A 106 15.95 -1.15 2.04
N TYR A 107 15.89 0.11 2.48
CA TYR A 107 15.01 1.13 1.88
C TYR A 107 15.12 1.22 0.36
N TRP A 108 16.35 1.21 -0.17
CA TRP A 108 16.58 1.33 -1.61
C TRP A 108 16.11 0.09 -2.38
N ASP A 109 16.30 -1.10 -1.81
CA ASP A 109 15.80 -2.34 -2.40
C ASP A 109 14.27 -2.34 -2.46
N ILE A 110 13.62 -1.84 -1.41
CA ILE A 110 12.15 -1.67 -1.38
C ILE A 110 11.70 -0.70 -2.47
N ARG A 111 12.38 0.45 -2.63
CA ARG A 111 12.06 1.44 -3.68
C ARG A 111 12.20 0.86 -5.08
N ILE A 112 13.30 0.18 -5.38
CA ILE A 112 13.54 -0.45 -6.69
C ILE A 112 12.45 -1.48 -6.98
N LYS A 113 12.17 -2.34 -6.00
CA LYS A 113 11.19 -3.42 -6.15
C LYS A 113 9.76 -2.91 -6.28
N LEU A 114 9.42 -1.80 -5.64
CA LEU A 114 8.13 -1.12 -5.87
C LEU A 114 7.98 -0.67 -7.33
N GLU A 115 9.06 -0.22 -7.96
CA GLU A 115 9.02 0.21 -9.36
C GLU A 115 8.91 -0.98 -10.31
N GLU A 116 9.67 -2.06 -10.08
CA GLU A 116 9.54 -3.32 -10.83
C GLU A 116 8.10 -3.88 -10.75
N LEU A 117 7.50 -3.83 -9.56
CA LEU A 117 6.14 -4.28 -9.34
C LEU A 117 5.11 -3.46 -10.15
N ASN A 118 5.39 -2.17 -10.45
CA ASN A 118 4.48 -1.36 -11.26
C ASN A 118 4.34 -1.92 -12.68
N GLU A 119 5.46 -2.36 -13.26
CA GLU A 119 5.49 -2.96 -14.59
C GLU A 119 4.73 -4.29 -14.59
N HIS A 120 5.02 -5.17 -13.61
CA HIS A 120 4.36 -6.46 -13.48
C HIS A 120 2.83 -6.34 -13.31
N ILE A 121 2.37 -5.38 -12.51
CA ILE A 121 0.94 -5.15 -12.27
C ILE A 121 0.24 -4.65 -13.55
N GLY A 122 0.92 -3.81 -14.33
CA GLY A 122 0.44 -3.40 -15.65
C GLY A 122 0.25 -4.60 -16.58
N GLU A 123 1.20 -5.54 -16.57
CA GLU A 123 1.09 -6.77 -17.36
C GLU A 123 -0.03 -7.71 -16.91
N HIS A 124 -0.23 -7.87 -15.59
CA HIS A 124 -1.31 -8.71 -15.05
C HIS A 124 -2.68 -8.19 -15.49
N ARG A 125 -2.88 -6.86 -15.45
CA ARG A 125 -4.11 -6.20 -15.93
C ARG A 125 -4.37 -6.44 -17.40
N ALA A 126 -3.34 -6.36 -18.24
CA ALA A 126 -3.46 -6.60 -19.67
C ALA A 126 -3.81 -8.05 -20.02
N LYS A 127 -3.43 -9.01 -19.16
CA LYS A 127 -3.63 -10.45 -19.36
C LYS A 127 -4.87 -11.01 -18.67
N LYS A 128 -5.64 -10.19 -17.92
CA LYS A 128 -6.81 -10.57 -17.09
C LYS A 128 -7.90 -11.34 -17.84
N ASP A 129 -8.05 -11.12 -19.15
CA ASP A 129 -9.11 -11.71 -19.99
C ASP A 129 -8.61 -12.78 -20.99
N ILE A 130 -7.33 -13.16 -20.95
CA ILE A 130 -6.70 -14.00 -21.99
C ILE A 130 -6.57 -15.47 -21.53
N GLY A 131 -7.69 -16.19 -21.51
CA GLY A 131 -7.75 -17.65 -21.65
C GLY A 131 -6.74 -18.51 -20.87
N ASN A 132 -6.24 -19.58 -21.51
CA ASN A 132 -5.69 -20.83 -20.94
C ASN A 132 -4.64 -20.75 -19.81
N ASN A 133 -4.04 -19.59 -19.52
CA ASN A 133 -3.00 -19.44 -18.47
C ASN A 133 -3.46 -18.59 -17.27
N ILE A 134 -4.77 -18.38 -17.10
CA ILE A 134 -5.31 -17.51 -16.03
C ILE A 134 -4.87 -17.92 -14.62
N GLY A 135 -4.68 -19.23 -14.37
CA GLY A 135 -4.18 -19.72 -13.09
C GLY A 135 -2.75 -19.28 -12.78
N GLU A 136 -1.85 -19.32 -13.76
CA GLU A 136 -0.46 -18.91 -13.56
C GLU A 136 -0.34 -17.39 -13.37
N VAL A 137 -1.12 -16.61 -14.13
CA VAL A 137 -1.18 -15.15 -13.98
C VAL A 137 -1.68 -14.82 -12.57
N TYR A 138 -2.73 -15.49 -12.12
CA TYR A 138 -3.28 -15.35 -10.79
C TYR A 138 -2.25 -15.66 -9.69
N ASP A 139 -1.52 -16.77 -9.80
CA ASP A 139 -0.51 -17.15 -8.81
C ASP A 139 0.68 -16.19 -8.77
N ARG A 140 1.11 -15.66 -9.93
CA ARG A 140 2.14 -14.61 -9.99
C ARG A 140 1.67 -13.32 -9.32
N PHE A 141 0.44 -12.92 -9.59
CA PHE A 141 -0.11 -11.69 -9.02
C PHE A 141 -0.26 -11.79 -7.49
N ILE A 142 -0.64 -12.96 -6.96
CA ILE A 142 -0.62 -13.20 -5.50
C ILE A 142 0.79 -13.00 -4.93
N LYS A 143 1.82 -13.54 -5.57
CA LYS A 143 3.21 -13.38 -5.10
C LYS A 143 3.64 -11.92 -5.06
N ASP A 144 3.28 -11.14 -6.07
CA ASP A 144 3.57 -9.71 -6.14
C ASP A 144 2.88 -8.94 -4.99
N VAL A 145 1.62 -9.29 -4.69
CA VAL A 145 0.89 -8.72 -3.53
C VAL A 145 1.55 -9.12 -2.21
N GLU A 146 2.01 -10.37 -2.04
CA GLU A 146 2.71 -10.79 -0.82
C GLU A 146 4.04 -10.03 -0.61
N ILE A 147 4.74 -9.65 -1.69
CA ILE A 147 5.92 -8.79 -1.60
C ILE A 147 5.53 -7.41 -1.03
N LEU A 148 4.47 -6.78 -1.57
CA LEU A 148 3.98 -5.49 -1.07
C LEU A 148 3.55 -5.58 0.41
N LYS A 149 2.85 -6.64 0.79
CA LYS A 149 2.45 -6.89 2.19
C LYS A 149 3.67 -6.96 3.10
N SER A 150 4.73 -7.62 2.66
CA SER A 150 5.98 -7.71 3.42
C SER A 150 6.63 -6.34 3.63
N PHE A 151 6.63 -5.48 2.60
CA PHE A 151 7.18 -4.12 2.69
C PHE A 151 6.37 -3.25 3.64
N HIS A 152 5.05 -3.25 3.49
CA HIS A 152 4.16 -2.51 4.38
C HIS A 152 4.35 -2.95 5.85
N LYS A 153 4.43 -4.27 6.11
CA LYS A 153 4.68 -4.80 7.46
C LYS A 153 6.01 -4.33 8.05
N LYS A 154 7.09 -4.34 7.25
CA LYS A 154 8.40 -3.83 7.68
C LYS A 154 8.32 -2.37 8.10
N LEU A 155 7.67 -1.53 7.29
CA LEU A 155 7.50 -0.11 7.60
C LEU A 155 6.68 0.13 8.86
N LEU A 156 5.56 -0.58 9.02
CA LEU A 156 4.75 -0.51 10.24
C LEU A 156 5.55 -0.90 11.48
N THR A 157 6.40 -1.93 11.37
CA THR A 157 7.24 -2.41 12.48
C THR A 157 8.38 -1.42 12.79
N ALA A 158 8.91 -0.73 11.78
CA ALA A 158 9.97 0.27 11.93
C ALA A 158 9.44 1.63 12.45
N SER A 159 8.15 1.92 12.27
CA SER A 159 7.54 3.23 12.59
C SER A 159 7.81 3.75 14.02
N PRO A 160 7.72 2.92 15.09
CA PRO A 160 8.07 3.37 16.44
C PRO A 160 9.55 3.76 16.57
N ALA A 161 10.46 2.99 15.96
CA ALA A 161 11.89 3.28 15.98
C ALA A 161 12.23 4.55 15.20
N LEU A 162 11.58 4.78 14.06
CA LEU A 162 11.70 6.03 13.29
C LEU A 162 11.23 7.25 14.09
N THR A 163 10.09 7.11 14.78
CA THR A 163 9.53 8.17 15.63
C THR A 163 10.48 8.51 16.79
N GLU A 164 11.06 7.50 17.44
CA GLU A 164 12.03 7.69 18.51
C GLU A 164 13.33 8.33 18.01
N TYR A 165 13.84 7.89 16.85
CA TYR A 165 15.04 8.43 16.23
C TYR A 165 14.92 9.94 15.96
N ILE A 166 13.81 10.35 15.35
CA ILE A 166 13.54 11.77 15.06
C ILE A 166 13.38 12.58 16.35
N SER A 167 12.68 12.04 17.34
CA SER A 167 12.53 12.71 18.64
C SER A 167 13.87 12.95 19.34
N LYS A 168 14.80 11.97 19.26
CA LYS A 168 16.16 12.12 19.80
C LYS A 168 16.99 13.14 19.04
N GLN A 169 16.96 13.10 17.70
CA GLN A 169 17.65 14.07 16.85
C GLN A 169 17.19 15.51 17.14
N GLY A 170 15.87 15.75 17.24
CA GLY A 170 15.32 17.07 17.59
C GLY A 170 15.81 17.57 18.95
N LYS A 171 15.79 16.74 19.99
CA LYS A 171 16.30 17.10 21.32
C LYS A 171 17.79 17.43 21.33
N ILE A 172 18.59 16.67 20.58
CA ILE A 172 20.04 16.91 20.44
C ILE A 172 20.27 18.27 19.77
N GLN A 173 19.55 18.53 18.68
CA GLN A 173 19.66 19.77 17.92
C GLN A 173 19.21 20.99 18.73
N ASP A 174 18.09 20.91 19.45
CA ASP A 174 17.61 21.98 20.34
C ASP A 174 18.62 22.27 21.46
N SER A 175 19.19 21.23 22.08
CA SER A 175 20.20 21.43 23.13
C SER A 175 21.48 22.09 22.60
N SER A 176 21.89 21.73 21.38
CA SER A 176 23.09 22.27 20.74
C SER A 176 22.93 23.75 20.37
N THR A 177 21.74 24.11 19.87
CA THR A 177 21.39 25.48 19.49
C THR A 177 21.32 26.37 20.74
N ASN A 178 20.68 25.89 21.81
CA ASN A 178 20.65 26.59 23.09
C ASN A 178 22.06 26.79 23.68
N ARG A 179 22.95 25.80 23.55
CA ARG A 179 24.34 25.94 23.99
C ARG A 179 25.10 26.99 23.19
N GLN A 180 24.92 27.06 21.87
CA GLN A 180 25.55 28.08 21.03
C GLN A 180 25.07 29.50 21.36
N ILE A 181 23.77 29.67 21.60
CA ILE A 181 23.18 30.96 22.02
C ILE A 181 23.77 31.40 23.37
N ILE A 182 23.85 30.49 24.35
CA ILE A 182 24.44 30.78 25.66
C ILE A 182 25.91 31.18 25.52
N ILE A 183 26.70 30.47 24.71
CA ILE A 183 28.11 30.80 24.47
C ILE A 183 28.24 32.19 23.82
N ALA A 184 27.38 32.52 22.86
CA ALA A 184 27.38 33.83 22.22
C ALA A 184 27.04 34.97 23.21
N ILE A 185 26.05 34.76 24.08
CA ILE A 185 25.69 35.72 25.14
C ILE A 185 26.86 35.93 26.10
N ILE A 186 27.46 34.84 26.59
CA ILE A 186 28.61 34.91 27.50
C ILE A 186 29.79 35.64 26.83
N GLY A 187 30.07 35.32 25.56
CA GLY A 187 31.13 35.99 24.78
C GLY A 187 30.89 37.49 24.63
N ALA A 188 29.65 37.91 24.36
CA ALA A 188 29.29 39.32 24.25
C ALA A 188 29.44 40.08 25.57
N VAL A 189 29.03 39.48 26.70
CA VAL A 189 29.17 40.08 28.03
C VAL A 189 30.64 40.24 28.42
N VAL A 190 31.44 39.19 28.26
CA VAL A 190 32.88 39.23 28.58
C VAL A 190 33.61 40.24 27.69
N GLY A 191 33.34 40.25 26.38
CA GLY A 191 33.91 41.23 25.45
C GLY A 191 33.55 42.67 25.83
N GLY A 192 32.29 42.93 26.17
CA GLY A 192 31.83 44.24 26.64
C GLY A 192 32.52 44.70 27.92
N LEU A 193 32.71 43.81 28.90
CA LEU A 193 33.41 44.12 30.15
C LEU A 193 34.89 44.43 29.94
N ILE A 194 35.57 43.69 29.04
CA ILE A 194 36.98 43.95 28.70
C ILE A 194 37.13 45.32 28.04
N VAL A 195 36.27 45.65 27.08
CA VAL A 195 36.29 46.96 26.40
C VAL A 195 36.00 48.09 27.40
N ALA A 196 35.00 47.92 28.27
CA ALA A 196 34.68 48.91 29.29
C ALA A 196 35.85 49.13 30.29
N ALA A 197 36.49 48.05 30.73
CA ALA A 197 37.66 48.13 31.60
C ALA A 197 38.85 48.81 30.91
N TYR A 198 39.09 48.51 29.63
CA TYR A 198 40.13 49.16 28.84
C TYR A 198 39.85 50.67 28.68
N MET A 199 38.61 51.06 28.35
CA MET A 199 38.25 52.48 28.23
C MET A 199 38.36 53.21 29.57
N ALA A 200 38.00 52.58 30.69
CA ALA A 200 38.15 53.17 32.02
C ALA A 200 39.63 53.38 32.39
N LEU A 201 40.52 52.45 32.02
CA LEU A 201 41.97 52.56 32.22
C LEU A 201 42.58 53.70 31.37
N VAL A 202 42.20 53.78 30.10
CA VAL A 202 42.67 54.85 29.19
C VAL A 202 42.15 56.22 29.62
N SER A 203 40.94 56.32 30.19
CA SER A 203 40.37 57.58 30.68
C SER A 203 40.95 58.04 32.02
N ALA A 204 41.73 57.20 32.70
CA ALA A 204 42.35 57.47 33.99
C ALA A 204 43.84 57.85 33.90
N HIS A 205 44.38 57.98 32.68
CA HIS A 205 45.73 58.48 32.37
C HIS A 205 45.63 59.76 31.53
#